data_AF-A0AAJ6KAN2-F1
#
_entry.id   AF-A0AAJ6KAN2-F1
#
_cell.length_a   1.000
_cell.length_b   1.000
_cell.length_c   1.000
_cell.angle_alpha   90.00
_cell.angle_beta   90.00
_cell.angle_gamma   90.00
#
_symmetry.space_group_name_H-M   'P 1'
#
loop_
_entity.id
_entity.type
_entity.pdbx_description
1 polymer ?
#
loop_
_entity_poly.entity_id
_entity_poly.type
_entity_poly.pdbx_seq_one_letter_code
_entity_poly.pdbx_strand_id
1 'polypeptide(L)'
;MSPESEADTAGPSDADDVSRARWEAVLDALEATLDGGATADEPWTEPTGLGPVPRDLVGRASRLLAAQRDRIVAVEDARRTALDHLGALRAVDATRLPSGSVYLDASA
;
A
#
# COMPACT_ATOMS: atom_id res chain seq x y z
N MET A 1 35.29 34.38 -30.17
CA MET A 1 34.08 34.51 -29.35
C MET A 1 33.56 33.10 -29.11
N SER A 2 34.22 32.38 -28.21
CA SER A 2 33.78 31.05 -27.79
C SER A 2 32.85 31.26 -26.60
N PRO A 3 31.63 30.72 -26.59
CA PRO A 3 30.85 30.67 -25.35
C PRO A 3 31.55 29.72 -24.39
N GLU A 4 31.99 30.28 -23.26
CA GLU A 4 32.59 29.59 -22.13
C GLU A 4 31.55 28.64 -21.50
N SER A 5 32.01 27.49 -21.06
CA SER A 5 31.19 26.45 -20.43
C SER A 5 30.56 26.95 -19.13
N GLU A 6 29.25 27.18 -19.13
CA GLU A 6 28.42 27.35 -17.91
C GLU A 6 28.09 26.01 -17.22
N ALA A 7 28.82 24.93 -17.53
CA ALA A 7 28.46 23.58 -17.10
C ALA A 7 29.13 23.12 -15.79
N ASP A 8 29.88 23.97 -15.09
CA ASP A 8 30.76 23.52 -14.00
C ASP A 8 30.56 24.25 -12.67
N THR A 9 29.35 24.27 -12.08
CA THR A 9 29.20 24.52 -10.62
C THR A 9 27.82 24.12 -10.05
N ALA A 10 27.29 22.92 -10.31
CA ALA A 10 26.26 22.41 -9.41
C ALA A 10 26.93 22.15 -8.04
N GLY A 11 26.67 23.01 -7.06
CA GLY A 11 27.32 22.93 -5.75
C GLY A 11 26.86 21.70 -4.97
N PRO A 12 27.59 21.28 -3.92
CA PRO A 12 27.15 20.19 -3.04
C PRO A 12 25.75 20.41 -2.46
N SER A 13 25.32 21.67 -2.27
CA SER A 13 23.96 22.02 -1.84
C SER A 13 22.87 21.63 -2.84
N ASP A 14 23.12 21.79 -4.14
CA ASP A 14 22.13 21.48 -5.18
C ASP A 14 21.89 19.96 -5.26
N ALA A 15 22.95 19.17 -5.08
CA ALA A 15 22.85 17.71 -5.02
C ALA A 15 22.07 17.25 -3.77
N ASP A 16 22.30 17.88 -2.62
CA ASP A 16 21.58 17.60 -1.38
C ASP A 16 20.09 17.97 -1.49
N ASP A 17 19.77 19.11 -2.11
CA ASP A 17 18.39 19.52 -2.36
C ASP A 17 17.67 18.59 -3.33
N VAL A 18 18.34 18.12 -4.39
CA VAL A 18 17.79 17.11 -5.31
C VAL A 18 17.54 15.78 -4.59
N SER A 19 18.47 15.34 -3.72
CA SER A 19 18.27 14.12 -2.91
C SER A 19 17.10 14.29 -1.95
N ARG A 20 16.98 15.44 -1.28
CA ARG A 20 15.86 15.76 -0.39
C ARG A 20 14.53 15.74 -1.12
N ALA A 21 14.43 16.40 -2.28
CA ALA A 21 13.21 16.41 -3.09
C ALA A 21 12.79 15.00 -3.54
N ARG A 22 13.75 14.13 -3.86
CA ARG A 22 13.48 12.72 -4.20
C ARG A 22 12.95 11.94 -3.00
N TRP A 23 13.51 12.15 -1.81
CA TRP A 23 12.98 11.56 -0.58
C TRP A 23 11.56 12.05 -0.27
N GLU A 24 11.29 13.33 -0.42
CA GLU A 24 9.95 13.90 -0.24
C GLU A 24 8.94 13.25 -1.18
N ALA A 25 9.26 13.15 -2.49
CA ALA A 25 8.40 12.51 -3.47
C ALA A 25 8.09 11.04 -3.15
N VAL A 26 9.08 10.30 -2.65
CA VAL A 26 8.89 8.91 -2.20
C VAL A 26 7.98 8.84 -0.98
N LEU A 27 8.20 9.70 0.02
CA LEU A 27 7.36 9.73 1.22
C LEU A 27 5.92 10.14 0.89
N ASP A 28 5.72 11.13 0.01
CA ASP A 28 4.41 11.56 -0.47
C ASP A 28 3.68 10.40 -1.17
N ALA A 29 4.37 9.67 -2.06
CA ALA A 29 3.79 8.52 -2.75
C ALA A 29 3.39 7.40 -1.76
N LEU A 30 4.24 7.11 -0.77
CA LEU A 30 3.96 6.10 0.24
C LEU A 30 2.80 6.53 1.16
N GLU A 31 2.69 7.80 1.52
CA GLU A 31 1.55 8.33 2.27
C GLU A 31 0.24 8.23 1.46
N ALA A 32 0.27 8.58 0.17
CA ALA A 32 -0.89 8.42 -0.71
C ALA A 32 -1.35 6.96 -0.82
N THR A 33 -0.43 6.00 -0.76
CA THR A 33 -0.78 4.57 -0.75
C THR A 33 -1.50 4.15 0.54
N LEU A 34 -1.16 4.74 1.68
CA LEU A 34 -1.85 4.49 2.95
C LEU A 34 -3.28 5.02 2.96
N ASP A 35 -3.49 6.19 2.35
CA ASP A 35 -4.81 6.82 2.24
C ASP A 35 -5.72 6.12 1.21
N GLY A 36 -5.21 5.07 0.53
CA GLY A 36 -5.95 4.31 -0.47
C GLY A 36 -5.99 4.97 -1.85
N GLY A 37 -5.16 6.00 -2.08
CA GLY A 37 -5.07 6.72 -3.35
C GLY A 37 -4.27 5.98 -4.44
N ALA A 38 -3.49 4.96 -4.08
CA ALA A 38 -2.79 4.12 -5.04
C ALA A 38 -3.73 3.03 -5.58
N THR A 39 -3.96 3.04 -6.89
CA THR A 39 -4.59 1.92 -7.59
C THR A 39 -3.68 0.71 -7.48
N ALA A 40 -4.16 -0.38 -6.88
CA ALA A 40 -3.40 -1.62 -6.62
C ALA A 40 -2.86 -2.34 -7.87
N ASP A 41 -3.03 -1.77 -9.06
CA ASP A 41 -2.66 -2.38 -10.34
C ASP A 41 -1.17 -2.20 -10.69
N GLU A 42 -0.47 -1.22 -10.12
CA GLU A 42 0.98 -1.06 -10.36
C GLU A 42 1.79 -1.71 -9.23
N PRO A 43 2.66 -2.70 -9.52
CA PRO A 43 3.52 -3.31 -8.51
C PRO A 43 4.48 -2.28 -7.93
N TRP A 44 4.55 -2.21 -6.60
CA TRP A 44 5.50 -1.33 -5.91
C TRP A 44 6.93 -1.71 -6.28
N THR A 45 7.72 -0.71 -6.70
CA THR A 45 9.14 -0.86 -7.01
C THR A 45 9.95 -0.02 -6.02
N GLU A 46 10.99 -0.61 -5.44
CA GLU A 46 11.85 0.07 -4.49
C GLU A 46 12.56 1.27 -5.15
N PRO A 47 12.47 2.49 -4.58
CA PRO A 47 13.18 3.63 -5.11
C PRO A 47 14.68 3.50 -4.85
N THR A 48 15.48 3.69 -5.91
CA THR A 48 16.95 3.55 -5.85
C THR A 48 17.65 4.90 -5.95
N GLY A 49 18.92 4.97 -5.52
CA GLY A 49 19.74 6.17 -5.69
C GLY A 49 19.32 7.38 -4.86
N LEU A 50 18.54 7.18 -3.78
CA LEU A 50 18.08 8.26 -2.91
C LEU A 50 19.18 8.82 -1.99
N GLY A 51 20.20 8.02 -1.68
CA GLY A 51 21.19 8.36 -0.66
C GLY A 51 20.64 8.19 0.77
N PRO A 52 21.32 8.70 1.80
CA PRO A 52 20.82 8.64 3.18
C PRO A 52 19.57 9.51 3.34
N VAL A 53 18.69 9.14 4.28
CA VAL A 53 17.50 9.94 4.62
C VAL A 53 17.94 11.27 5.27
N PRO A 54 17.47 12.43 4.77
CA PRO A 54 17.68 13.73 5.41
C PRO A 54 17.16 13.74 6.85
N ARG A 55 17.93 14.33 7.78
CA ARG A 55 17.66 14.24 9.24
C ARG A 55 16.30 14.77 9.64
N ASP A 56 15.85 15.83 8.99
CA ASP A 56 14.54 16.46 9.16
C ASP A 56 13.39 15.55 8.70
N LEU A 57 13.61 14.69 7.71
CA LEU A 57 12.61 13.74 7.21
C LEU A 57 12.52 12.45 8.03
N VAL A 58 13.50 12.14 8.90
CA VAL A 58 13.51 10.91 9.72
C VAL A 58 12.25 10.77 10.57
N GLY A 59 11.76 11.87 11.16
CA GLY A 59 10.54 11.87 11.96
C GLY A 59 9.30 11.53 11.13
N ARG A 60 9.22 12.03 9.89
CA ARG A 60 8.14 11.73 8.94
C ARG A 60 8.18 10.26 8.53
N ALA A 61 9.34 9.78 8.08
CA ALA A 61 9.54 8.38 7.69
C ALA A 61 9.21 7.39 8.81
N SER A 62 9.59 7.72 10.06
CA SER A 62 9.31 6.86 11.22
C SER A 62 7.81 6.77 11.53
N ARG A 63 7.08 7.88 11.44
CA ARG A 63 5.61 7.89 11.63
C ARG A 63 4.91 7.12 10.52
N LEU A 64 5.35 7.31 9.27
CA LEU A 64 4.84 6.58 8.11
C LEU A 64 5.02 5.06 8.29
N LEU A 65 6.21 4.62 8.70
CA LEU A 65 6.49 3.20 8.96
C LEU A 65 5.60 2.62 10.06
N ALA A 66 5.34 3.38 11.13
CA ALA A 66 4.41 2.96 12.18
C ALA A 66 2.99 2.79 11.64
N ALA A 67 2.49 3.78 10.89
CA ALA A 67 1.17 3.72 10.27
C ALA A 67 1.03 2.57 9.26
N GLN A 68 2.08 2.27 8.49
CA GLN A 68 2.13 1.11 7.59
C GLN A 68 2.02 -0.21 8.36
N ARG A 69 2.72 -0.36 9.48
CA ARG A 69 2.62 -1.55 10.33
C ARG A 69 1.24 -1.71 10.94
N ASP A 70 0.66 -0.63 11.43
CA ASP A 70 -0.70 -0.64 11.97
C ASP A 70 -1.72 -1.03 10.89
N ARG A 71 -1.55 -0.54 9.66
CA ARG A 71 -2.42 -0.90 8.53
C ARG A 71 -2.31 -2.36 8.16
N ILE A 72 -1.10 -2.94 8.16
CA ILE A 72 -0.88 -4.37 7.93
C ILE A 72 -1.64 -5.20 8.96
N VAL A 73 -1.49 -4.90 10.25
CA VAL A 73 -2.21 -5.59 11.33
C VAL A 73 -3.73 -5.51 11.11
N ALA A 74 -4.25 -4.33 10.79
CA ALA A 74 -5.67 -4.15 10.54
C ALA A 74 -6.19 -4.97 9.33
N VAL A 75 -5.40 -5.09 8.26
CA VAL A 75 -5.74 -5.93 7.09
C VAL A 75 -5.74 -7.41 7.48
N GLU A 76 -4.76 -7.86 8.23
CA GLU A 76 -4.65 -9.25 8.68
C GLU A 76 -5.82 -9.65 9.59
N ASP A 77 -6.21 -8.78 10.53
CA ASP A 77 -7.37 -8.98 11.41
C ASP A 77 -8.69 -9.02 10.63
N ALA A 78 -8.86 -8.11 9.67
CA ALA A 78 -10.02 -8.11 8.79
C ALA A 78 -10.09 -9.41 7.97
N ARG A 79 -8.96 -9.88 7.44
CA ARG A 79 -8.87 -11.16 6.71
C ARG A 79 -9.25 -12.34 7.60
N ARG A 80 -8.74 -12.39 8.84
CA ARG A 80 -9.08 -13.46 9.79
C ARG A 80 -10.58 -13.47 10.08
N THR A 81 -11.17 -12.32 10.39
CA THR A 81 -12.60 -12.16 10.64
C THR A 81 -13.44 -12.61 9.44
N ALA A 82 -13.04 -12.25 8.22
CA ALA A 82 -13.73 -12.68 7.00
C ALA A 82 -13.69 -14.20 6.82
N LEU A 83 -12.55 -14.85 7.09
CA LEU A 83 -12.42 -16.29 7.01
C LEU A 83 -13.28 -17.02 8.06
N ASP A 84 -13.38 -16.47 9.28
CA ASP A 84 -14.25 -17.01 10.33
C ASP A 84 -15.73 -16.95 9.90
N HIS A 85 -16.17 -15.80 9.34
CA HIS A 85 -17.53 -15.67 8.79
C HIS A 85 -17.80 -16.65 7.65
N LEU A 86 -16.86 -16.80 6.70
CA LEU A 86 -16.98 -17.78 5.62
C LEU A 86 -16.95 -19.23 6.12
N GLY A 87 -16.27 -19.49 7.24
CA GLY A 87 -16.32 -20.78 7.94
C GLY A 87 -17.72 -21.06 8.50
N ALA A 88 -18.32 -20.08 9.17
CA ALA A 88 -19.66 -20.20 9.73
C ALA A 88 -20.73 -20.43 8.65
N LEU A 89 -20.67 -19.69 7.53
CA LEU A 89 -21.59 -19.88 6.40
C LEU A 89 -21.49 -21.31 5.82
N ARG A 90 -20.27 -21.82 5.63
CA ARG A 90 -20.06 -23.19 5.15
C ARG A 90 -20.58 -24.25 6.13
N ALA A 91 -20.47 -24.02 7.43
CA ALA A 91 -21.04 -24.92 8.44
C ALA A 91 -22.57 -24.95 8.39
N VAL A 92 -23.22 -23.79 8.22
CA VAL A 92 -24.68 -23.72 8.04
C VAL A 92 -25.11 -24.49 6.80
N ASP A 93 -24.44 -24.30 5.67
CA ASP A 93 -24.74 -25.04 4.45
C ASP A 93 -24.60 -26.56 4.62
N ALA A 94 -23.57 -27.02 5.34
CA ALA A 94 -23.36 -28.44 5.63
C ALA A 94 -24.46 -29.05 6.53
N THR A 95 -25.10 -28.24 7.37
CA THR A 95 -26.20 -28.68 8.25
C THR A 95 -27.57 -28.64 7.59
N ARG A 96 -27.73 -27.97 6.44
CA ARG A 96 -28.91 -28.18 5.59
C ARG A 96 -28.79 -29.57 4.95
N LEU A 97 -29.48 -30.55 5.52
CA LEU A 97 -29.84 -31.77 4.79
C LEU A 97 -30.38 -31.35 3.41
N PRO A 98 -30.05 -32.04 2.30
CA PRO A 98 -30.64 -31.73 1.00
C PRO A 98 -32.16 -31.89 1.11
N SER A 99 -32.83 -30.76 1.34
CA SER A 99 -34.27 -30.63 1.22
C SER A 99 -34.50 -30.48 -0.28
N GLY A 100 -34.34 -31.59 -1.01
CA GLY A 100 -34.64 -31.64 -2.43
C GLY A 100 -36.03 -31.09 -2.60
N SER A 101 -36.18 -30.06 -3.44
CA SER A 101 -37.47 -29.47 -3.75
C SER A 101 -38.36 -30.57 -4.34
N VAL A 102 -39.31 -31.08 -3.57
CA VAL A 102 -40.29 -32.06 -4.03
C VAL A 102 -41.38 -31.30 -4.77
N TYR A 103 -41.47 -31.50 -6.08
CA TYR A 103 -42.60 -31.02 -6.87
C TYR A 103 -43.77 -31.98 -6.60
N LEU A 104 -44.73 -31.54 -5.80
CA LEU A 104 -45.98 -32.27 -5.60
C LEU A 104 -46.87 -31.98 -6.82
N ASP A 105 -46.90 -32.90 -7.78
CA ASP A 105 -47.86 -32.85 -8.89
C ASP A 105 -49.25 -33.20 -8.36
N ALA A 106 -50.06 -32.18 -8.10
CA ALA A 106 -51.43 -32.31 -7.62
C ALA A 106 -52.41 -32.52 -8.80
N SER A 107 -52.16 -33.52 -9.64
CA SER A 107 -53.09 -33.96 -10.68
C SER A 107 -53.57 -35.39 -10.41
N ALA A 108 -54.74 -35.50 -9.78
CA ALA A 108 -55.54 -36.71 -9.64
C ALA A 108 -56.96 -36.43 -10.12
#